data_AF-A0A4Q4CT40-F1
#
_entry.id   AF-A0A4Q4CT40-F1
#
_cell.length_a   1.000
_cell.length_b   1.000
_cell.length_c   1.000
_cell.angle_alpha   90.00
_cell.angle_beta   90.00
_cell.angle_gamma   90.00
#
_symmetry.space_group_name_H-M   'P 1'
#
loop_
_entity.id
_entity.type
_entity.pdbx_description
1 polymer ?
#
loop_
_entity_poly.entity_id
_entity_poly.type
_entity_poly.pdbx_seq_one_letter_code
_entity_poly.pdbx_strand_id
1 'polypeptide(L)' 'MLARRLDGIPPTIFSEMSALAVRTQSVNLGQGFPDVDGPPEVIARAVHALQSGLNQYAPGPGVL' A
#
# COMPACT_ATOMS: atom_id res chain seq x y z
N MET A 1 -13.05 22.39 -0.46
CA MET A 1 -13.48 22.31 -1.88
C MET A 1 -12.46 21.48 -2.62
N LEU A 2 -12.87 20.46 -3.39
CA LEU A 2 -11.95 19.69 -4.22
C LEU A 2 -11.51 20.54 -5.42
N ALA A 3 -10.31 20.27 -5.94
CA ALA A 3 -9.84 20.92 -7.16
C ALA A 3 -10.65 20.42 -8.37
N ARG A 4 -11.06 21.32 -9.27
CA ARG A 4 -11.85 21.01 -10.48
C ARG A 4 -11.28 19.87 -11.34
N ARG A 5 -9.95 19.69 -11.35
CA ARG A 5 -9.28 18.60 -12.08
C ARG A 5 -9.64 17.20 -11.56
N LEU A 6 -10.25 17.09 -10.38
CA LEU A 6 -10.69 15.84 -9.78
C LEU A 6 -12.17 15.53 -10.12
N ASP A 7 -12.87 16.47 -10.75
CA ASP A 7 -14.26 16.26 -11.15
C ASP A 7 -14.34 15.10 -12.15
N GLY A 8 -15.20 14.14 -11.86
CA GLY A 8 -15.40 12.97 -12.73
C GLY A 8 -14.32 11.88 -12.62
N ILE A 9 -13.48 11.89 -11.57
CA ILE A 9 -12.60 10.76 -11.24
C ILE A 9 -13.28 9.91 -10.16
N PRO A 10 -14.06 8.86 -10.52
CA PRO A 10 -14.68 7.97 -9.55
C PRO A 10 -13.67 6.97 -8.97
N PRO A 11 -14.05 6.24 -7.90
CA PRO A 11 -13.37 5.01 -7.50
C PRO A 11 -13.28 4.02 -8.68
N THR A 12 -12.24 3.19 -8.69
CA THR A 12 -12.05 2.21 -9.77
C THR A 12 -12.80 0.92 -9.46
N ILE A 13 -13.06 0.11 -10.49
CA ILE A 13 -13.66 -1.21 -10.30
C ILE A 13 -12.81 -2.10 -9.36
N PHE A 14 -11.48 -1.90 -9.34
CA PHE A 14 -10.57 -2.65 -8.45
C PHE A 14 -10.84 -2.34 -6.97
N SER A 15 -11.07 -1.07 -6.61
CA SER A 15 -11.43 -0.70 -5.23
C SER A 15 -12.82 -1.20 -4.85
N GLU A 16 -13.79 -1.08 -5.76
CA GLU A 16 -15.17 -1.52 -5.51
C GLU A 16 -15.26 -3.05 -5.32
N MET A 17 -14.64 -3.82 -6.22
CA MET A 17 -14.68 -5.29 -6.17
C MET A 17 -13.88 -5.85 -4.99
N SER A 18 -12.71 -5.27 -4.67
CA SER A 18 -11.93 -5.70 -3.52
C SER A 18 -12.71 -5.47 -2.21
N ALA A 19 -13.36 -4.31 -2.07
CA ALA A 19 -14.19 -4.02 -0.92
C ALA A 19 -15.43 -4.93 -0.85
N LEU A 20 -16.05 -5.24 -1.98
CA LEU A 20 -17.17 -6.17 -2.04
C LEU A 20 -16.77 -7.58 -1.60
N ALA A 21 -15.66 -8.12 -2.13
CA ALA A 21 -15.17 -9.45 -1.79
C ALA A 21 -14.92 -9.62 -0.28
N VAL A 22 -14.36 -8.59 0.38
CA VAL A 22 -14.20 -8.58 1.84
C VAL A 22 -15.56 -8.62 2.54
N ARG A 23 -16.51 -7.75 2.15
CA ARG A 23 -17.85 -7.72 2.79
C ARG A 23 -18.62 -9.03 2.63
N THR A 24 -18.45 -9.72 1.51
CA THR A 24 -19.17 -10.97 1.20
C THR A 24 -18.38 -12.24 1.53
N GLN A 25 -17.18 -12.10 2.11
CA GLN A 25 -16.28 -13.23 2.39
C GLN A 25 -16.00 -14.09 1.15
N SER A 26 -15.90 -13.44 -0.01
CA SER A 26 -15.58 -14.09 -1.27
C SER A 26 -14.07 -14.21 -1.46
N VAL A 27 -13.63 -15.29 -2.11
CA VAL A 27 -12.24 -15.41 -2.56
C VAL A 27 -11.96 -14.32 -3.59
N ASN A 28 -10.92 -13.51 -3.38
CA ASN A 28 -10.59 -12.39 -4.24
C ASN A 28 -9.49 -12.75 -5.26
N LEU A 29 -9.86 -13.32 -6.40
CA LEU A 29 -8.93 -13.55 -7.50
C LEU A 29 -8.69 -12.30 -8.38
N GLY A 30 -9.23 -11.14 -7.99
CA GLY A 30 -9.06 -9.86 -8.69
C GLY A 30 -8.07 -8.91 -8.02
N GLN A 31 -7.50 -9.27 -6.87
CA GLN A 31 -6.52 -8.45 -6.17
C GLN A 31 -5.20 -8.35 -6.94
N GLY A 32 -4.58 -7.17 -6.92
CA GLY A 32 -3.29 -6.91 -7.57
C GLY A 32 -2.08 -7.07 -6.64
N PHE A 33 -2.26 -7.63 -5.45
CA PHE A 33 -1.20 -7.80 -4.43
C PHE A 33 -1.09 -9.28 -3.99
N PRO A 34 0.10 -9.73 -3.58
CA PRO A 34 0.32 -11.12 -3.16
C PRO A 34 -0.33 -11.43 -1.81
N ASP A 35 -0.67 -12.70 -1.58
CA ASP A 35 -1.16 -13.22 -0.30
C ASP A 35 -0.03 -13.56 0.70
N VAL A 36 1.22 -13.46 0.27
CA VAL A 36 2.40 -13.85 1.06
C VAL A 36 3.27 -12.64 1.37
N ASP A 37 3.93 -12.71 2.51
CA ASP A 37 4.91 -11.70 2.92
C ASP A 37 6.14 -11.68 2.01
N GLY A 38 6.84 -10.55 2.04
CA GLY A 38 8.14 -10.41 1.39
C GLY A 38 9.28 -11.17 2.11
N PRO A 39 10.52 -11.05 1.63
CA PRO A 39 11.66 -11.75 2.22
C PRO A 39 11.87 -11.35 3.70
N PRO A 40 12.01 -12.31 4.64
CA PRO A 40 12.15 -12.03 6.07
C PRO A 40 13.32 -11.09 6.41
N GLU A 41 14.42 -11.17 5.67
CA GLU A 41 15.59 -10.31 5.83
C GLU A 41 15.28 -8.84 5.52
N VAL A 42 14.41 -8.57 4.55
CA VAL A 42 14.00 -7.19 4.21
C VAL A 42 13.16 -6.62 5.35
N ILE A 43 12.25 -7.42 5.89
CA ILE A 43 11.42 -7.04 7.05
C ILE A 43 12.31 -6.76 8.27
N ALA A 44 13.27 -7.64 8.55
CA ALA A 44 14.19 -7.46 9.68
C ALA A 44 15.03 -6.17 9.57
N ARG A 45 15.49 -5.82 8.35
CA ARG A 45 16.21 -4.56 8.11
C ARG A 45 15.33 -3.34 8.33
N ALA A 46 14.06 -3.39 7.91
CA ALA A 46 13.10 -2.30 8.17
C ALA A 46 12.84 -2.12 9.67
N VAL A 47 12.62 -3.22 10.41
CA VAL A 47 12.46 -3.18 11.88
C VAL A 47 13.68 -2.55 12.56
N HIS A 48 14.89 -3.00 12.21
CA HIS A 48 16.12 -2.45 12.76
C HIS A 48 16.27 -0.95 12.48
N ALA A 49 15.95 -0.50 11.26
CA ALA A 49 16.02 0.92 10.90
C ALA A 49 15.09 1.78 11.76
N LEU A 50 13.85 1.32 11.96
CA LEU A 50 12.85 2.00 12.82
C LEU A 50 13.33 2.10 14.27
N GLN A 51 13.86 1.00 14.83
CA GLN A 51 14.38 0.94 16.20
C GLN A 51 15.65 1.76 16.40
N SER A 52 16.47 1.90 15.35
CA SER A 52 17.73 2.66 15.39
C SER A 52 17.54 4.17 15.19
N GLY A 53 16.29 4.65 15.11
CA GLY A 53 15.98 6.08 15.02
C GLY A 53 16.08 6.66 13.61
N LEU A 54 16.14 5.82 12.55
CA LEU A 54 16.10 6.26 11.15
C LEU A 54 14.67 6.64 10.71
N ASN A 55 14.02 7.47 11.50
CA ASN A 55 12.61 7.86 11.38
C ASN A 55 12.43 9.29 10.83
N GLN A 56 13.54 9.96 10.50
CA GLN A 56 13.55 11.32 9.96
C GLN A 56 13.60 11.31 8.43
N TYR A 57 13.40 12.48 7.83
CA TYR A 57 13.42 12.63 6.38
C TYR A 57 14.69 12.04 5.75
N ALA A 58 14.48 11.13 4.79
CA ALA A 58 15.53 10.73 3.86
C ALA A 58 15.86 11.90 2.91
N PRO A 59 17.08 11.94 2.33
CA PRO A 59 17.40 12.85 1.25
C PRO A 59 16.42 12.67 0.08
N GLY A 60 16.16 13.74 -0.67
CA GLY A 60 15.21 13.73 -1.81
C GLY A 60 15.47 12.62 -2.85
N PRO A 61 16.72 12.30 -3.21
CA PRO A 61 17.03 11.19 -4.11
C PRO A 61 16.94 9.78 -3.49
N GLY A 62 16.78 9.69 -2.17
CA GLY A 62 16.90 8.44 -1.40
C GLY A 62 18.14 8.41 -0.51
N VAL A 63 18.19 7.42 0.38
CA VAL A 63 19.37 7.09 1.19
C VAL A 63 20.35 6.30 0.31
N LEU A 64 21.62 6.71 0.31
CA LEU A 64 22.71 5.99 -0.39
C LEU A 64 23.14 4.74 0.38
#